data_AF-A0A1I0Y5R9-F1
#
_entry.id   AF-A0A1I0Y5R9-F1
#
_cell.length_a   1.000
_cell.length_b   1.000
_cell.length_c   1.000
_cell.angle_alpha   90.00
_cell.angle_beta   90.00
_cell.angle_gamma   90.00
#
_symmetry.space_group_name_H-M   'P 1'
#
loop_
_entity.id
_entity.type
_entity.pdbx_description
1 polymer ?
#
loop_
_entity_poly.entity_id
_entity_poly.type
_entity_poly.pdbx_seq_one_letter_code
_entity_poly.pdbx_strand_id
1 'polypeptide(L)' 'MKAFPILILLAIIVTIMEVFVTVFLIRKHGMKPWQSLYTSLPVVVIVWIVAIMYS' A
#
# COMPACT_ATOMS: atom_id res chain seq x y z
N MET A 1 5.90 21.03 -12.87
CA MET A 1 6.51 20.24 -11.78
C MET A 1 5.97 20.72 -10.43
N LYS A 2 4.72 20.39 -10.10
CA LYS A 2 4.01 20.75 -8.84
C LYS A 2 3.32 19.54 -8.19
N ALA A 3 3.57 18.32 -8.69
CA ALA A 3 2.86 17.09 -8.28
C ALA A 3 3.53 16.37 -7.09
N PHE A 4 4.74 16.77 -6.73
CA PHE A 4 5.54 16.18 -5.66
C PHE A 4 4.80 15.99 -4.32
N PRO A 5 4.10 17.00 -3.76
CA PRO A 5 3.42 16.83 -2.47
C PRO A 5 2.19 15.91 -2.58
N ILE A 6 1.57 15.82 -3.76
CA ILE A 6 0.34 15.03 -3.96
C ILE A 6 0.65 13.54 -4.06
N LEU A 7 1.80 13.18 -4.64
CA LEU A 7 2.24 11.79 -4.78
C LEU A 7 2.63 11.18 -3.42
N ILE A 8 3.32 11.94 -2.58
CA ILE A 8 3.66 11.51 -1.21
C ILE A 8 2.40 11.33 -0.38
N LEU A 9 1.45 12.27 -0.49
CA LEU A 9 0.17 12.17 0.21
C LEU A 9 -0.61 10.92 -0.23
N LEU A 10 -0.67 10.65 -1.55
CA LEU A 10 -1.27 9.45 -2.11
C LEU A 10 -0.59 8.17 -1.60
N ALA A 11 0.74 8.15 -1.56
CA ALA A 11 1.49 6.99 -1.07
C ALA A 11 1.14 6.68 0.40
N ILE A 12 1.02 7.70 1.26
CA ILE A 12 0.64 7.52 2.67
C ILE A 12 -0.80 6.98 2.77
N ILE A 13 -1.74 7.56 2.04
CA ILE A 13 -3.16 7.15 2.06
C ILE A 13 -3.30 5.69 1.60
N VAL A 14 -2.65 5.32 0.50
CA VAL A 14 -2.70 3.96 -0.04
C VAL A 14 -2.07 2.97 0.94
N THR A 15 -0.95 3.32 1.57
CA THR A 15 -0.30 2.49 2.59
C THR A 15 -1.25 2.22 3.77
N ILE A 16 -1.94 3.24 4.26
CA ILE A 16 -2.91 3.08 5.36
C ILE A 16 -4.06 2.16 4.93
N MET A 17 -4.65 2.39 3.74
CA MET A 17 -5.71 1.52 3.22
C MET A 17 -5.27 0.07 3.09
N GLU A 18 -4.06 -0.20 2.63
CA GLU A 18 -3.55 -1.56 2.50
C GLU A 18 -3.35 -2.26 3.83
N VAL A 19 -2.97 -1.54 4.89
CA VAL A 19 -2.94 -2.10 6.25
C VAL A 19 -4.35 -2.52 6.66
N PHE A 20 -5.37 -1.69 6.40
CA PHE A 20 -6.76 -2.04 6.68
C PHE A 20 -7.23 -3.25 5.87
N VAL A 21 -6.89 -3.33 4.57
CA VAL A 21 -7.22 -4.48 3.72
C VAL A 21 -6.51 -5.74 4.21
N THR A 22 -5.23 -5.65 4.59
CA THR A 22 -4.44 -6.77 5.12
C THR A 22 -5.07 -7.30 6.42
N VAL A 23 -5.46 -6.39 7.33
CA VAL A 23 -6.17 -6.75 8.58
C VAL A 23 -7.54 -7.35 8.28
N PHE A 24 -8.27 -6.80 7.32
CA PHE A 24 -9.57 -7.31 6.90
C PHE A 24 -9.49 -8.73 6.33
N LEU A 25 -8.51 -9.01 5.46
CA LEU A 25 -8.28 -10.33 4.88
C LEU A 25 -7.90 -11.35 5.96
N ILE A 26 -7.06 -10.96 6.92
CA ILE A 26 -6.70 -11.84 8.05
C ILE A 26 -7.93 -12.13 8.92
N ARG A 27 -8.68 -11.09 9.32
CA ARG A 27 -9.80 -11.24 10.25
C ARG A 27 -11.05 -11.87 9.64
N LYS A 28 -11.37 -11.56 8.39
CA LYS A 28 -12.62 -11.98 7.75
C LYS A 28 -12.46 -13.24 6.90
N HIS A 29 -11.32 -13.43 6.27
CA HIS A 29 -11.05 -14.61 5.43
C HIS A 29 -10.16 -15.65 6.11
N GLY A 30 -9.70 -15.41 7.35
CA GLY A 30 -8.83 -16.34 8.07
C GLY A 30 -7.48 -16.56 7.36
N MET A 31 -7.10 -15.64 6.46
CA MET A 31 -5.85 -15.76 5.72
C MET A 31 -4.67 -15.66 6.67
N LYS A 32 -3.68 -16.54 6.47
CA LYS A 32 -2.44 -16.50 7.24
C LYS A 32 -1.74 -15.16 7.02
N PRO A 33 -1.08 -14.57 8.03
CA PRO A 33 -0.43 -13.26 7.93
C PRO A 33 0.52 -13.16 6.73
N TRP A 34 1.27 -14.23 6.47
CA TRP A 34 2.18 -14.32 5.33
C TRP A 34 1.50 -14.22 3.97
N GLN A 35 0.36 -14.89 3.75
CA GLN A 35 -0.37 -14.80 2.48
C GLN A 35 -1.02 -13.41 2.30
N SER A 36 -1.52 -12.83 3.38
CA SER A 36 -2.07 -11.46 3.36
C SER A 36 -0.98 -10.45 2.99
N LEU A 37 0.19 -10.54 3.63
CA LEU A 37 1.35 -9.70 3.35
C LEU A 37 1.85 -9.86 1.90
N TYR A 38 1.86 -11.07 1.34
CA TYR A 38 2.24 -11.30 -0.06
C TYR A 38 1.28 -10.65 -1.06
N THR A 39 0.03 -10.43 -0.67
CA THR A 39 -0.99 -9.82 -1.54
C THR A 39 -0.89 -8.29 -1.50
N SER A 40 -0.53 -7.72 -0.35
CA SER A 40 -0.40 -6.26 -0.18
C SER A 40 1.00 -5.69 -0.44
N LEU A 41 2.07 -6.45 -0.17
CA LEU A 41 3.46 -6.03 -0.44
C LEU A 41 3.69 -5.50 -1.87
N PRO A 42 3.21 -6.16 -2.95
CA PRO A 42 3.48 -5.71 -4.31
C PRO A 42 2.89 -4.32 -4.59
N VAL A 43 1.71 -4.04 -4.05
CA VAL A 43 0.99 -2.77 -4.25
C VAL A 43 1.70 -1.64 -3.50
N VAL A 44 2.08 -1.83 -2.22
CA VAL A 44 2.89 -0.86 -1.47
C VAL A 44 4.17 -0.53 -2.25
N VAL A 45 4.89 -1.56 -2.70
CA VAL A 45 6.17 -1.41 -3.40
C VAL A 45 6.00 -0.65 -4.71
N ILE A 46 4.99 -0.97 -5.53
CA ILE A 46 4.73 -0.25 -6.80
C ILE A 46 4.42 1.23 -6.53
N VAL A 47 3.59 1.52 -5.53
CA VAL A 47 3.18 2.90 -5.19
C VAL A 47 4.37 3.74 -4.75
N TRP A 48 5.26 3.17 -3.93
CA TRP A 48 6.47 3.85 -3.50
C TRP A 48 7.48 4.06 -4.63
N ILE A 49 7.67 3.07 -5.51
CA ILE A 49 8.53 3.23 -6.69
C ILE A 49 8.01 4.34 -7.60
N VAL A 50 6.71 4.38 -7.87
CA VAL A 50 6.08 5.44 -8.67
C VAL A 50 6.24 6.80 -7.98
N ALA A 51 6.03 6.87 -6.67
CA ALA A 51 6.19 8.11 -5.92
C ALA A 51 7.63 8.63 -5.98
N ILE A 52 8.64 7.75 -5.88
CA ILE A 52 10.07 8.11 -5.98
C ILE A 52 10.44 8.51 -7.41
N MET A 53 9.95 7.80 -8.42
CA MET A 53 10.27 8.10 -9.83
C MET A 53 9.75 9.45 -10.30
N TYR A 54 8.59 9.87 -9.78
CA TYR A 54 7.92 11.12 -10.15
C TYR A 54 8.10 12.25 -9.11
N SER A 55 8.93 12.00 -8.10
CA SER A 55 9.43 12.97 -7.13
C SER A 55 10.64 13.68 -7.74
#